data_AF-R7M9D9-F1
#
_entry.id   AF-R7M9D9-F1
#
_cell.length_a   1.000
_cell.length_b   1.000
_cell.length_c   1.000
_cell.angle_alpha   90.00
_cell.angle_beta   90.00
_cell.angle_gamma   90.00
#
_symmetry.space_group_name_H-M   'P 1'
#
loop_
_entity.id
_entity.type
_entity.pdbx_description
1 polymer ?
#
loop_
_entity_poly.entity_id
_entity_poly.type
_entity_poly.pdbx_seq_one_letter_code
_entity_poly.pdbx_strand_id
1 'polypeptide(L)'
;MEERSLRIYQEKTFFSKISNTITKILTPTKIGINGMLISIKRNNALKAYETYKANENIENQEKQEATEKKFEDVYALYLESIDKYIMDSIYKKVKSDAATDFEKNALSEYYSVVHLKEIEYLEYKYKKQMYLLNLDYENVQNSNKEQAIRRYQTLYVFQMESLYKGLLKHYSIKLADNLTPGAKDEIYNKIFEVLEQYIENILPLKMQQDTENKVYKEIVEDYQNFEKFTVGKLDQNDSIEKNMILLNLSRKLFTHSLPLIVAEQCYQKLLNDTRRLIVDTRVARKQEKAYSLLIMLIEEYNVKLLSTKIYWDKPTAREEYKDFYKQYQTIQKNKDKNYIDYTRDKQVLFLRSDLKNLRKDVNKYYKVIQFYCTKLVELDAMKNLKNSFISEGNYTKGAKTEKKKRGRRKKVVNE
;
A
#
# COMPACT_ATOMS: atom_id res chain seq x y z
N MET A 1 34.42 18.35 42.96
CA MET A 1 34.00 19.03 41.72
C MET A 1 34.50 18.20 40.54
N GLU A 2 33.63 17.42 39.93
CA GLU A 2 33.81 16.90 38.56
C GLU A 2 32.45 17.03 37.88
N GLU A 3 32.28 18.12 37.14
CA GLU A 3 31.09 18.36 36.33
C GLU A 3 31.15 17.50 35.07
N ARG A 4 30.38 16.40 35.06
CA ARG A 4 30.00 15.73 33.83
C ARG A 4 29.01 16.63 33.10
N SER A 5 29.48 17.34 32.08
CA SER A 5 28.60 18.09 31.18
C SER A 5 27.72 17.10 30.41
N LEU A 6 26.42 17.16 30.69
CA LEU A 6 25.35 16.59 29.88
C LEU A 6 25.51 17.11 28.45
N ARG A 7 25.98 16.26 27.53
CA ARG A 7 25.81 16.52 26.11
C ARG A 7 24.32 16.50 25.82
N ILE A 8 23.73 17.68 25.68
CA ILE A 8 22.40 17.87 25.13
C ILE A 8 22.40 17.23 23.75
N TYR A 9 21.77 16.07 23.63
CA TYR A 9 21.51 15.42 22.36
C TYR A 9 20.49 16.31 21.64
N GLN A 10 20.95 17.18 20.74
CA GLN A 10 20.02 17.90 19.87
C GLN A 10 19.23 16.86 19.07
N GLU A 11 17.92 16.80 19.31
CA GLU A 11 17.01 16.04 18.48
C GLU A 11 17.18 16.50 17.02
N LYS A 12 17.77 15.64 16.20
CA LYS A 12 17.79 15.83 14.75
C LYS A 12 16.34 15.89 14.28
N THR A 13 15.90 17.08 13.85
CA THR A 13 14.56 17.31 13.33
C THR A 13 14.28 16.36 12.17
N PHE A 14 13.04 15.89 12.06
CA PHE A 14 12.57 14.94 11.04
C PHE A 14 13.11 15.20 9.62
N PHE A 15 13.16 16.47 9.20
CA PHE A 15 13.68 16.88 7.89
C PHE A 15 15.21 16.70 7.74
N SER A 16 15.98 16.81 8.82
CA SER A 16 17.41 16.50 8.81
C SER A 16 17.70 14.99 8.65
N LYS A 17 16.76 14.11 9.02
CA LYS A 17 16.87 12.67 8.79
C LYS A 17 16.53 12.31 7.34
N ILE A 18 15.46 12.89 6.79
CA ILE A 18 15.11 12.79 5.35
C ILE A 18 16.30 13.18 4.46
N SER A 19 17.01 14.25 4.81
CA SER A 19 18.21 14.69 4.07
C SER A 19 19.35 13.67 4.06
N ASN A 20 19.46 12.82 5.09
CA ASN A 20 20.50 11.78 5.20
C ASN A 20 20.06 10.44 4.57
N THR A 21 18.77 10.16 4.47
CA THR A 21 18.23 8.95 3.79
C THR A 21 18.36 9.08 2.27
N ILE A 22 18.22 10.27 1.70
CA ILE A 22 18.51 10.54 0.28
C ILE A 22 19.97 10.21 -0.07
N THR A 23 20.89 10.35 0.89
CA THR A 23 22.30 9.98 0.70
C THR A 23 22.50 8.48 0.48
N LYS A 24 21.55 7.62 0.85
CA LYS A 24 21.61 6.17 0.56
C LYS A 24 21.16 5.79 -0.85
N ILE A 25 20.43 6.68 -1.54
CA ILE A 25 20.14 6.55 -2.98
C ILE A 25 21.44 6.82 -3.80
N LEU A 26 22.49 7.33 -3.16
CA LEU A 26 23.75 7.74 -3.78
C LEU A 26 24.91 6.76 -3.46
N THR A 27 24.96 5.63 -4.16
CA THR A 27 26.27 5.06 -4.53
C THR A 27 26.59 5.48 -5.95
N PRO A 28 27.55 6.40 -6.16
CA PRO A 28 27.85 6.92 -7.49
C PRO A 28 28.63 5.87 -8.29
N THR A 29 27.96 5.13 -9.16
CA THR A 29 28.64 4.47 -10.29
C THR A 29 29.00 5.53 -11.31
N LYS A 30 30.29 5.88 -11.36
CA LYS A 30 30.86 6.79 -12.35
C LYS A 30 30.44 6.38 -13.77
N ILE A 31 30.22 7.40 -14.61
CA ILE A 31 30.04 7.42 -16.08
C ILE A 31 28.57 7.64 -16.49
N GLY A 32 28.26 8.90 -16.81
CA GLY A 32 26.92 9.36 -17.14
C GLY A 32 26.52 9.24 -18.61
N ILE A 33 25.23 9.05 -18.82
CA ILE A 33 24.53 9.18 -20.10
C ILE A 33 24.48 10.67 -20.46
N ASN A 34 25.49 11.17 -21.16
CA ASN A 34 25.54 12.58 -21.57
C ASN A 34 25.04 12.75 -23.01
N GLY A 35 23.74 12.53 -23.21
CA GLY A 35 23.06 12.92 -24.43
C GLY A 35 22.76 14.42 -24.39
N MET A 36 23.59 15.25 -25.04
CA MET A 36 23.32 16.70 -25.17
C MET A 36 21.87 16.99 -25.61
N LEU A 37 21.32 16.13 -26.49
CA LEU A 37 19.93 16.17 -26.93
C LEU A 37 18.93 15.98 -25.79
N ILE A 38 19.13 15.01 -24.90
CA ILE A 38 18.26 14.74 -23.75
C ILE A 38 18.27 15.95 -22.81
N SER A 39 19.44 16.55 -22.56
CA SER A 39 19.53 17.75 -21.73
C SER A 39 18.77 18.95 -22.33
N ILE A 40 18.79 19.12 -23.65
CA ILE A 40 18.02 20.17 -24.33
C ILE A 40 16.51 19.91 -24.18
N LYS A 41 16.07 18.66 -24.44
CA LYS A 41 14.66 18.27 -24.34
C LYS A 41 14.14 18.36 -22.90
N ARG A 42 14.93 17.94 -21.91
CA ARG A 42 14.64 18.12 -20.47
C ARG A 42 14.44 19.58 -20.12
N ASN A 43 15.34 20.46 -20.55
CA ASN A 43 15.22 21.90 -20.28
C ASN A 43 13.96 22.51 -20.90
N ASN A 44 13.56 22.05 -22.09
CA ASN A 44 12.31 22.48 -22.70
C ASN A 44 11.10 21.98 -21.90
N ALA A 45 11.10 20.72 -21.46
CA ALA A 45 10.05 20.17 -20.61
C ALA A 45 9.96 20.91 -19.27
N LEU A 46 11.09 21.28 -18.66
CA LEU A 46 11.13 22.08 -17.43
C LEU A 46 10.52 23.47 -17.62
N LYS A 47 10.87 24.18 -18.71
CA LYS A 47 10.28 25.49 -19.00
C LYS A 47 8.77 25.41 -19.24
N ALA A 48 8.32 24.38 -19.98
CA ALA A 48 6.90 24.15 -20.21
C ALA A 48 6.17 23.82 -18.91
N TYR A 49 6.77 23.01 -18.03
CA TYR A 49 6.26 22.69 -16.70
C TYR A 49 6.14 23.93 -15.80
N GLU A 50 7.19 24.75 -15.74
CA GLU A 50 7.18 26.01 -14.97
C GLU A 50 6.08 26.95 -15.46
N THR A 51 5.89 27.03 -16.79
CA THR A 51 4.82 27.83 -17.40
C THR A 51 3.43 27.29 -17.05
N TYR A 52 3.24 25.96 -17.14
CA TYR A 52 2.01 25.31 -16.74
C TYR A 52 1.68 25.57 -15.26
N LYS A 53 2.65 25.39 -14.35
CA LYS A 53 2.47 25.64 -12.91
C LYS A 53 2.21 27.11 -12.58
N ALA A 54 2.81 28.04 -13.30
CA ALA A 54 2.52 29.46 -13.13
C ALA A 54 1.08 29.83 -13.52
N ASN A 55 0.49 29.08 -14.46
CA ASN A 55 -0.87 29.33 -14.98
C ASN A 55 -1.96 28.48 -14.32
N GLU A 56 -1.60 27.55 -13.41
CA GLU A 56 -2.53 26.62 -12.75
C GLU A 56 -3.60 27.34 -11.90
N ASN A 57 -3.32 28.57 -11.45
CA ASN A 57 -4.21 29.38 -10.59
C ASN A 57 -4.88 30.56 -11.31
N ILE A 58 -4.78 30.66 -12.64
CA ILE A 58 -5.39 31.75 -13.41
C ILE A 58 -6.79 31.31 -13.84
N GLU A 59 -7.83 32.13 -13.62
CA GLU A 59 -9.24 31.82 -14.00
C GLU A 59 -9.48 31.63 -15.51
N ASN A 60 -8.45 31.79 -16.34
CA ASN A 60 -8.55 31.63 -17.79
C ASN A 60 -8.33 30.16 -18.20
N GLN A 61 -9.43 29.41 -18.28
CA GLN A 61 -9.45 27.98 -18.65
C GLN A 61 -8.78 27.71 -20.00
N GLU A 62 -9.00 28.53 -21.03
CA GLU A 62 -8.39 28.32 -22.36
C GLU A 62 -6.86 28.43 -22.31
N LYS A 63 -6.32 29.39 -21.55
CA LYS A 63 -4.86 29.52 -21.36
C LYS A 63 -4.28 28.37 -20.55
N GLN A 64 -5.02 27.89 -19.55
CA GLN A 64 -4.61 26.75 -18.74
C GLN A 64 -4.50 25.48 -19.61
N GLU A 65 -5.56 25.12 -20.33
CA GLU A 65 -5.58 23.96 -21.22
C GLU A 65 -4.49 24.04 -22.31
N ALA A 66 -4.29 25.22 -22.89
CA ALA A 66 -3.24 25.42 -23.89
C ALA A 66 -1.83 25.19 -23.32
N THR A 67 -1.58 25.59 -22.07
CA THR A 67 -0.28 25.40 -21.42
C THR A 67 -0.05 23.96 -20.95
N GLU A 68 -1.11 23.28 -20.52
CA GLU A 68 -1.10 21.86 -20.19
C GLU A 68 -0.77 21.02 -21.42
N LYS A 69 -1.49 21.21 -22.51
CA LYS A 69 -1.24 20.47 -23.77
C LYS A 69 0.17 20.69 -24.29
N LYS A 70 0.66 21.93 -24.28
CA LYS A 70 2.06 22.24 -24.65
C LYS A 70 3.06 21.51 -23.77
N PHE A 71 2.79 21.43 -22.47
CA PHE A 71 3.63 20.69 -21.55
C PHE A 71 3.61 19.18 -21.86
N GLU A 72 2.44 18.59 -22.08
CA GLU A 72 2.30 17.18 -22.45
C GLU A 72 3.04 16.83 -23.74
N ASP A 73 2.92 17.66 -24.78
CA ASP A 73 3.59 17.47 -26.07
C ASP A 73 5.12 17.52 -25.91
N VAL A 74 5.64 18.51 -25.20
CA VAL A 74 7.09 18.66 -24.96
C VAL A 74 7.62 17.55 -24.06
N TYR A 75 6.84 17.13 -23.06
CA TYR A 75 7.17 16.03 -22.16
C TYR A 75 7.25 14.69 -22.89
N ALA A 76 6.30 14.42 -23.80
CA ALA A 76 6.33 13.23 -24.65
C ALA A 76 7.60 13.18 -25.52
N LEU A 77 7.96 14.29 -26.16
CA LEU A 77 9.20 14.40 -26.95
C LEU A 77 10.46 14.23 -26.09
N TYR A 78 10.41 14.65 -24.83
CA TYR A 78 11.50 14.46 -23.88
C TYR A 78 11.67 12.97 -23.53
N LEU A 79 10.59 12.27 -23.16
CA LEU A 79 10.65 10.83 -22.88
C LEU A 79 11.08 10.02 -24.11
N GLU A 80 10.59 10.38 -25.30
CA GLU A 80 10.98 9.75 -26.56
C GLU A 80 12.50 9.89 -26.81
N SER A 81 13.10 11.03 -26.44
CA SER A 81 14.54 11.23 -26.57
C SER A 81 15.36 10.31 -25.66
N ILE A 82 14.85 10.00 -24.46
CA ILE A 82 15.48 9.03 -23.54
C ILE A 82 15.32 7.61 -24.10
N ASP A 83 14.11 7.26 -24.56
CA ASP A 83 13.79 5.95 -25.14
C ASP A 83 14.68 5.64 -26.34
N LYS A 84 14.83 6.61 -27.27
CA LYS A 84 15.75 6.48 -28.41
C LYS A 84 17.20 6.32 -27.96
N TYR A 85 17.64 7.07 -26.96
CA TYR A 85 19.02 6.94 -26.45
C TYR A 85 19.33 5.53 -25.93
N ILE A 86 18.38 4.87 -25.26
CA ILE A 86 18.57 3.48 -24.79
C ILE A 86 18.86 2.56 -25.98
N MET A 87 18.08 2.65 -27.05
CA MET A 87 18.24 1.78 -28.21
C MET A 87 19.44 2.17 -29.10
N ASP A 88 19.70 3.46 -29.26
CA ASP A 88 20.75 3.95 -30.15
C ASP A 88 22.14 3.97 -29.53
N SER A 89 22.23 4.04 -28.21
CA SER A 89 23.48 4.15 -27.47
C SER A 89 23.69 2.94 -26.56
N ILE A 90 22.85 2.76 -25.53
CA ILE A 90 23.05 1.72 -24.51
C ILE A 90 23.06 0.32 -25.15
N TYR A 91 22.06 0.01 -25.97
CA TYR A 91 21.99 -1.26 -26.67
C TYR A 91 23.22 -1.52 -27.56
N LYS A 92 23.68 -0.51 -28.32
CA LYS A 92 24.87 -0.66 -29.18
C LYS A 92 26.13 -0.90 -28.36
N LYS A 93 26.30 -0.19 -27.24
CA LYS A 93 27.42 -0.40 -26.31
C LYS A 93 27.40 -1.77 -25.67
N VAL A 94 26.23 -2.27 -25.27
CA VAL A 94 26.07 -3.61 -24.70
C VAL A 94 26.41 -4.67 -25.75
N LYS A 95 25.93 -4.48 -26.99
CA LYS A 95 26.22 -5.39 -28.11
C LYS A 95 27.72 -5.41 -28.49
N SER A 96 28.42 -4.29 -28.34
CA SER A 96 29.86 -4.18 -28.62
C SER A 96 30.75 -4.47 -27.41
N ASP A 97 30.18 -5.00 -26.31
CA ASP A 97 30.82 -5.25 -25.02
C ASP A 97 31.63 -4.05 -24.45
N ALA A 98 31.19 -2.83 -24.78
CA ALA A 98 31.77 -1.57 -24.32
C ALA A 98 30.92 -0.89 -23.23
N ALA A 99 29.80 -1.52 -22.85
CA ALA A 99 28.88 -1.01 -21.85
C ALA A 99 29.36 -1.25 -20.42
N THR A 100 29.08 -0.28 -19.55
CA THR A 100 29.25 -0.45 -18.11
C THR A 100 28.23 -1.43 -17.53
N ASP A 101 28.48 -1.97 -16.33
CA ASP A 101 27.51 -2.83 -15.64
C ASP A 101 26.19 -2.10 -15.41
N PHE A 102 26.24 -0.80 -15.15
CA PHE A 102 25.07 0.06 -15.07
C PHE A 102 24.26 0.06 -16.38
N GLU A 103 24.91 0.29 -17.52
CA GLU A 103 24.28 0.29 -18.84
C GLU A 103 23.69 -1.09 -19.20
N LYS A 104 24.37 -2.18 -18.79
CA LYS A 104 23.87 -3.56 -18.94
C LYS A 104 22.61 -3.80 -18.09
N ASN A 105 22.61 -3.37 -16.83
CA ASN A 105 21.45 -3.48 -15.94
C ASN A 105 20.26 -2.64 -16.43
N ALA A 106 20.51 -1.39 -16.82
CA ALA A 106 19.50 -0.50 -17.39
C ALA A 106 18.82 -1.14 -18.62
N LEU A 107 19.61 -1.69 -19.56
CA LEU A 107 19.02 -2.37 -20.72
C LEU A 107 18.18 -3.61 -20.34
N SER A 108 18.63 -4.39 -19.36
CA SER A 108 17.88 -5.56 -18.85
C SER A 108 16.55 -5.17 -18.22
N GLU A 109 16.54 -4.14 -17.38
CA GLU A 109 15.31 -3.60 -16.78
C GLU A 109 14.38 -3.02 -17.85
N TYR A 110 14.93 -2.31 -18.83
CA TYR A 110 14.17 -1.78 -19.96
C TYR A 110 13.43 -2.88 -20.71
N TYR A 111 14.08 -4.00 -21.04
CA TYR A 111 13.42 -5.12 -21.70
C TYR A 111 12.35 -5.77 -20.83
N SER A 112 12.60 -5.89 -19.53
CA SER A 112 11.63 -6.40 -18.57
C SER A 112 10.36 -5.53 -18.54
N VAL A 113 10.52 -4.21 -18.60
CA VAL A 113 9.41 -3.26 -18.72
C VAL A 113 8.72 -3.38 -20.08
N VAL A 114 9.47 -3.45 -21.19
CA VAL A 114 8.90 -3.58 -22.55
C VAL A 114 8.08 -4.86 -22.70
N HIS A 115 8.48 -5.97 -22.08
CA HIS A 115 7.71 -7.21 -22.11
C HIS A 115 6.31 -7.07 -21.51
N LEU A 116 6.13 -6.16 -20.53
CA LEU A 116 4.80 -5.86 -19.99
C LEU A 116 3.83 -5.31 -21.05
N LYS A 117 4.33 -4.79 -22.19
CA LYS A 117 3.48 -4.32 -23.28
C LYS A 117 2.55 -5.41 -23.82
N GLU A 118 3.00 -6.66 -23.82
CA GLU A 118 2.26 -7.81 -24.33
C GLU A 118 1.28 -8.37 -23.30
N ILE A 119 1.57 -8.18 -22.00
CA ILE A 119 0.80 -8.74 -20.89
C ILE A 119 -0.23 -7.74 -20.38
N GLU A 120 0.22 -6.51 -20.10
CA GLU A 120 -0.55 -5.50 -19.39
C GLU A 120 -0.20 -4.08 -19.87
N TYR A 121 -0.79 -3.68 -21.00
CA TYR A 121 -0.45 -2.44 -21.70
C TYR A 121 -0.52 -1.17 -20.83
N LEU A 122 -1.50 -1.06 -19.95
CA LEU A 122 -1.66 0.12 -19.11
C LEU A 122 -0.58 0.17 -17.99
N GLU A 123 -0.23 -0.97 -17.40
CA GLU A 123 0.89 -1.08 -16.45
C GLU A 123 2.22 -0.75 -17.16
N TYR A 124 2.42 -1.28 -18.37
CA TYR A 124 3.56 -0.94 -19.22
C TYR A 124 3.67 0.56 -19.46
N LYS A 125 2.57 1.24 -19.81
CA LYS A 125 2.57 2.69 -20.08
C LYS A 125 3.08 3.48 -18.88
N TYR A 126 2.70 3.12 -17.66
CA TYR A 126 3.16 3.81 -16.46
C TYR A 126 4.59 3.42 -16.10
N LYS A 127 4.90 2.12 -16.04
CA LYS A 127 6.23 1.63 -15.66
C LYS A 127 7.32 2.07 -16.64
N LYS A 128 7.03 2.14 -17.95
CA LYS A 128 7.97 2.68 -18.95
C LYS A 128 8.31 4.14 -18.67
N GLN A 129 7.31 4.98 -18.41
CA GLN A 129 7.58 6.39 -18.09
C GLN A 129 8.38 6.55 -16.80
N MET A 130 8.02 5.80 -15.74
CA MET A 130 8.77 5.80 -14.48
C MET A 130 10.23 5.37 -14.68
N TYR A 131 10.45 4.30 -15.45
CA TYR A 131 11.80 3.82 -15.78
C TYR A 131 12.62 4.89 -16.52
N LEU A 132 12.06 5.51 -17.57
CA LEU A 132 12.75 6.56 -18.33
C LEU A 132 13.09 7.78 -17.46
N LEU A 133 12.16 8.20 -16.59
CA LEU A 133 12.39 9.29 -15.64
C LEU A 133 13.46 8.95 -14.59
N ASN A 134 13.40 7.76 -14.00
CA ASN A 134 14.40 7.30 -13.03
C ASN A 134 15.80 7.27 -13.66
N LEU A 135 15.91 6.74 -14.87
CA LEU A 135 17.17 6.70 -15.62
C LEU A 135 17.74 8.11 -15.81
N ASP A 136 16.96 9.09 -16.29
CA ASP A 136 17.46 10.45 -16.45
C ASP A 136 17.71 11.15 -15.10
N TYR A 137 16.90 10.90 -14.08
CA TYR A 137 17.10 11.46 -12.74
C TYR A 137 18.42 11.01 -12.12
N GLU A 138 18.75 9.72 -12.18
CA GLU A 138 20.03 9.20 -11.72
C GLU A 138 21.21 9.83 -12.49
N ASN A 139 21.06 10.01 -13.80
CA ASN A 139 22.07 10.71 -14.60
C ASN A 139 22.25 12.19 -14.19
N VAL A 140 21.16 12.90 -13.88
CA VAL A 140 21.22 14.28 -13.40
C VAL A 140 21.84 14.37 -12.01
N GLN A 141 21.54 13.44 -11.10
CA GLN A 141 22.17 13.34 -9.79
C GLN A 141 23.68 13.17 -9.91
N ASN A 142 24.13 12.28 -10.80
CA ASN A 142 25.54 12.02 -11.06
C ASN A 142 26.30 13.20 -11.70
N SER A 143 25.60 14.24 -12.15
CA SER A 143 26.23 15.44 -12.72
C SER A 143 26.80 16.42 -11.68
N ASN A 144 26.52 16.22 -10.39
CA ASN A 144 26.95 17.06 -9.25
C ASN A 144 26.58 18.56 -9.34
N LYS A 145 25.63 18.94 -10.20
CA LYS A 145 25.14 20.32 -10.33
C LYS A 145 23.90 20.53 -9.48
N GLU A 146 24.06 20.95 -8.22
CA GLU A 146 22.97 21.08 -7.25
C GLU A 146 21.75 21.89 -7.77
N GLN A 147 21.97 23.01 -8.45
CA GLN A 147 20.87 23.83 -8.97
C GLN A 147 20.08 23.10 -10.07
N ALA A 148 20.77 22.36 -10.94
CA ALA A 148 20.13 21.58 -11.99
C ALA A 148 19.35 20.40 -11.41
N ILE A 149 19.91 19.75 -10.38
CA ILE A 149 19.26 18.68 -9.62
C ILE A 149 17.97 19.19 -8.97
N ARG A 150 18.04 20.27 -8.19
CA ARG A 150 16.86 20.84 -7.51
C ARG A 150 15.77 21.25 -8.49
N ARG A 151 16.15 21.87 -9.61
CA ARG A 151 15.20 22.28 -10.66
C ARG A 151 14.54 21.09 -11.34
N TYR A 152 15.30 20.03 -11.66
CA TYR A 152 14.72 18.84 -12.28
C TYR A 152 13.87 18.02 -11.31
N GLN A 153 14.24 17.99 -10.02
CA GLN A 153 13.51 17.29 -8.97
C GLN A 153 12.04 17.74 -8.84
N THR A 154 11.71 19.00 -9.13
CA THR A 154 10.31 19.48 -9.08
C THR A 154 9.44 18.81 -10.15
N LEU A 155 9.93 18.75 -11.39
CA LEU A 155 9.27 18.04 -12.48
C LEU A 155 9.23 16.53 -12.23
N TYR A 156 10.35 15.96 -11.79
CA TYR A 156 10.46 14.52 -11.50
C TYR A 156 9.44 14.08 -10.43
N VAL A 157 9.38 14.77 -9.28
CA VAL A 157 8.42 14.44 -8.21
C VAL A 157 6.98 14.60 -8.69
N PHE A 158 6.67 15.67 -9.41
CA PHE A 158 5.33 15.91 -9.97
C PHE A 158 4.89 14.78 -10.91
N GLN A 159 5.76 14.38 -11.85
CA GLN A 159 5.45 13.31 -12.80
C GLN A 159 5.39 11.95 -12.13
N MET A 160 6.35 11.61 -11.27
CA MET A 160 6.36 10.33 -10.55
C MET A 160 5.10 10.19 -9.70
N GLU A 161 4.68 11.24 -8.98
CA GLU A 161 3.44 11.20 -8.22
C GLU A 161 2.21 10.90 -9.10
N SER A 162 2.11 11.53 -10.26
CA SER A 162 1.02 11.27 -11.22
C SER A 162 1.05 9.81 -11.72
N LEU A 163 2.23 9.27 -12.01
CA LEU A 163 2.41 7.90 -12.48
C LEU A 163 2.06 6.87 -11.39
N TYR A 164 2.51 7.07 -10.15
CA TYR A 164 2.14 6.23 -8.99
C TYR A 164 0.62 6.26 -8.74
N LYS A 165 0.00 7.45 -8.80
CA LYS A 165 -1.46 7.61 -8.73
C LYS A 165 -2.19 6.85 -9.84
N GLY A 166 -1.63 6.87 -11.05
CA GLY A 166 -2.15 6.13 -12.21
C GLY A 166 -2.08 4.62 -12.03
N LEU A 167 -0.96 4.09 -11.56
CA LEU A 167 -0.79 2.66 -11.25
C LEU A 167 -1.76 2.18 -10.16
N LEU A 168 -1.86 2.92 -9.05
CA LEU A 168 -2.79 2.58 -7.97
C LEU A 168 -4.24 2.57 -8.46
N LYS A 169 -4.63 3.54 -9.29
CA LYS A 169 -5.96 3.59 -9.89
C LYS A 169 -6.20 2.40 -10.82
N HIS A 170 -5.21 2.06 -11.64
CA HIS A 170 -5.28 0.91 -12.54
C HIS A 170 -5.46 -0.42 -11.78
N TYR A 171 -4.65 -0.68 -10.75
CA TYR A 171 -4.81 -1.87 -9.92
C TYR A 171 -6.11 -1.89 -9.11
N SER A 172 -6.56 -0.71 -8.66
CA SER A 172 -7.87 -0.55 -8.01
C SER A 172 -9.02 -0.95 -8.92
N ILE A 173 -8.96 -0.58 -10.20
CA ILE A 173 -9.96 -0.97 -11.20
C ILE A 173 -9.89 -2.48 -11.44
N LYS A 174 -8.69 -3.05 -11.59
CA LYS A 174 -8.52 -4.50 -11.80
C LYS A 174 -9.05 -5.35 -10.64
N LEU A 175 -8.98 -4.87 -9.40
CA LEU A 175 -9.57 -5.59 -8.26
C LEU A 175 -11.10 -5.70 -8.32
N ALA A 176 -11.76 -4.83 -9.09
CA ALA A 176 -13.19 -4.93 -9.35
C ALA A 176 -13.53 -6.03 -10.37
N ASP A 177 -12.56 -6.53 -11.13
CA ASP A 177 -12.78 -7.60 -12.10
C ASP A 177 -13.02 -8.95 -11.39
N ASN A 178 -13.70 -9.86 -12.10
CA ASN A 178 -13.96 -11.23 -11.65
C ASN A 178 -12.70 -12.09 -11.75
N LEU A 179 -11.76 -11.84 -10.85
CA LEU A 179 -10.47 -12.54 -10.78
C LEU A 179 -10.52 -13.75 -9.85
N THR A 180 -9.67 -14.74 -10.15
CA THR A 180 -9.42 -15.86 -9.24
C THR A 180 -8.74 -15.36 -7.96
N PRO A 181 -8.85 -16.10 -6.83
CA PRO A 181 -8.21 -15.69 -5.58
C PRO A 181 -6.71 -15.42 -5.70
N GLY A 182 -5.98 -16.25 -6.45
CA GLY A 182 -4.54 -16.07 -6.69
C GLY A 182 -4.22 -14.80 -7.47
N ALA A 183 -4.98 -14.50 -8.53
CA ALA A 183 -4.80 -13.27 -9.30
C ALA A 183 -5.13 -12.01 -8.48
N LYS A 184 -6.09 -12.10 -7.54
CA LYS A 184 -6.34 -11.00 -6.58
C LYS A 184 -5.16 -10.80 -5.63
N ASP A 185 -4.60 -11.89 -5.12
CA ASP A 185 -3.42 -11.84 -4.25
C ASP A 185 -2.22 -11.18 -4.95
N GLU A 186 -1.99 -11.46 -6.23
CA GLU A 186 -0.98 -10.78 -7.04
C GLU A 186 -1.22 -9.27 -7.15
N ILE A 187 -2.45 -8.84 -7.40
CA ILE A 187 -2.76 -7.40 -7.50
C ILE A 187 -2.60 -6.70 -6.15
N TYR A 188 -3.01 -7.34 -5.05
CA TYR A 188 -2.77 -6.78 -3.73
C TYR A 188 -1.27 -6.58 -3.46
N ASN A 189 -0.43 -7.56 -3.82
CA ASN A 189 1.02 -7.43 -3.69
C ASN A 189 1.55 -6.28 -4.56
N LYS A 190 1.10 -6.16 -5.81
CA LYS A 190 1.45 -5.02 -6.68
C LYS A 190 1.05 -3.66 -6.07
N ILE A 191 -0.12 -3.57 -5.41
CA ILE A 191 -0.54 -2.34 -4.71
C ILE A 191 0.43 -2.02 -3.57
N PHE A 192 0.77 -3.00 -2.73
CA PHE A 192 1.70 -2.78 -1.61
C PHE A 192 3.10 -2.40 -2.11
N GLU A 193 3.60 -3.04 -3.16
CA GLU A 193 4.88 -2.70 -3.79
C GLU A 193 4.89 -1.26 -4.31
N VAL A 194 3.83 -0.83 -5.01
CA VAL A 194 3.71 0.54 -5.54
C VAL A 194 3.61 1.57 -4.40
N LEU A 195 2.89 1.25 -3.33
CA LEU A 195 2.87 2.10 -2.13
C LEU A 195 4.25 2.19 -1.49
N GLU A 196 4.92 1.06 -1.28
CA GLU A 196 6.26 0.99 -0.69
C GLU A 196 7.26 1.82 -1.50
N GLN A 197 7.34 1.60 -2.82
CA GLN A 197 8.25 2.32 -3.70
C GLN A 197 7.99 3.83 -3.69
N TYR A 198 6.73 4.27 -3.62
CA TYR A 198 6.41 5.69 -3.52
C TYR A 198 6.85 6.27 -2.17
N ILE A 199 6.53 5.58 -1.06
CA ILE A 199 6.86 6.04 0.29
C ILE A 199 8.38 6.09 0.50
N GLU A 200 9.13 5.14 -0.07
CA GLU A 200 10.58 5.10 0.05
C GLU A 200 11.28 6.15 -0.83
N ASN A 201 10.85 6.30 -2.10
CA ASN A 201 11.64 7.06 -3.07
C ASN A 201 11.10 8.47 -3.35
N ILE A 202 9.77 8.68 -3.32
CA ILE A 202 9.15 9.94 -3.79
C ILE A 202 8.65 10.79 -2.63
N LEU A 203 8.00 10.19 -1.63
CA LEU A 203 7.49 10.93 -0.48
C LEU A 203 8.58 11.77 0.22
N PRO A 204 9.80 11.27 0.46
CA PRO A 204 10.87 12.05 1.10
C PRO A 204 11.22 13.30 0.29
N LEU A 205 11.35 13.17 -1.04
CA LEU A 205 11.64 14.27 -1.95
C LEU A 205 10.51 15.31 -1.95
N LYS A 206 9.26 14.87 -1.86
CA LYS A 206 8.09 15.73 -1.82
C LYS A 206 7.96 16.50 -0.50
N MET A 207 8.25 15.84 0.63
CA MET A 207 8.25 16.47 1.95
C MET A 207 9.32 17.55 2.09
N GLN A 208 10.43 17.46 1.35
CA GLN A 208 11.46 18.51 1.30
C GLN A 208 11.03 19.73 0.49
N GLN A 209 10.21 19.53 -0.56
CA GLN A 209 9.75 20.62 -1.43
C GLN A 209 8.65 21.46 -0.76
N ASP A 210 7.83 20.83 0.08
CA ASP A 210 6.68 21.47 0.73
C ASP A 210 6.62 21.10 2.21
N THR A 211 7.53 21.70 3.00
CA THR A 211 7.70 21.41 4.44
C THR A 211 6.52 21.89 5.31
N GLU A 212 5.70 22.81 4.79
CA GLU A 212 4.60 23.41 5.54
C GLU A 212 3.28 22.66 5.40
N ASN A 213 3.22 21.69 4.48
CA ASN A 213 2.01 20.91 4.22
C ASN A 213 1.47 20.24 5.49
N LYS A 214 0.20 20.53 5.81
CA LYS A 214 -0.49 19.96 6.99
C LYS A 214 -0.57 18.44 6.93
N VAL A 215 -0.77 17.87 5.73
CA VAL A 215 -0.87 16.41 5.55
C VAL A 215 0.44 15.73 5.94
N TYR A 216 1.59 16.35 5.64
CA TYR A 216 2.90 15.79 5.96
C TYR A 216 3.15 15.74 7.46
N LYS A 217 2.71 16.76 8.20
CA LYS A 217 2.79 16.79 9.67
C LYS A 217 1.99 15.64 10.30
N GLU A 218 0.85 15.30 9.72
CA GLU A 218 -0.01 14.20 10.21
C GLU A 218 0.50 12.80 9.87
N ILE A 219 1.39 12.63 8.87
CA ILE A 219 1.95 11.33 8.48
C ILE A 219 3.37 11.08 8.98
N VAL A 220 4.01 12.05 9.64
CA VAL A 220 5.40 11.94 10.10
C VAL A 220 5.61 10.69 10.96
N GLU A 221 4.72 10.45 11.93
CA GLU A 221 4.83 9.31 12.84
C GLU A 221 4.65 7.97 12.09
N ASP A 222 3.64 7.89 11.23
CA ASP A 222 3.38 6.71 10.41
C ASP A 222 4.58 6.39 9.49
N TYR A 223 5.18 7.43 8.89
CA TYR A 223 6.38 7.29 8.06
C TYR A 223 7.61 6.84 8.85
N GLN A 224 7.85 7.39 10.05
CA GLN A 224 8.96 6.95 10.91
C GLN A 224 8.78 5.50 11.37
N ASN A 225 7.54 5.05 11.57
CA ASN A 225 7.26 3.66 11.86
C ASN A 225 7.56 2.77 10.64
N PHE A 226 7.23 3.22 9.43
CA PHE A 226 7.61 2.53 8.19
C PHE A 226 9.13 2.40 8.03
N GLU A 227 9.92 3.45 8.31
CA GLU A 227 11.38 3.41 8.18
C GLU A 227 12.06 2.31 9.03
N LYS A 228 11.42 1.83 10.11
CA LYS A 228 11.94 0.71 10.91
C LYS A 228 11.96 -0.60 10.12
N PHE A 229 11.12 -0.73 9.10
CA PHE A 229 10.98 -1.94 8.29
C PHE A 229 11.85 -1.93 7.02
N THR A 230 12.53 -0.83 6.70
CA THR A 230 13.42 -0.75 5.53
C THR A 230 14.80 -1.36 5.80
N VAL A 231 15.11 -1.68 7.06
CA VAL A 231 16.42 -2.22 7.47
C VAL A 231 16.29 -3.67 7.92
N GLY A 232 17.01 -4.57 7.25
CA GLY A 232 17.13 -5.97 7.63
C GLY A 232 16.09 -6.88 6.97
N LYS A 233 16.16 -8.18 7.30
CA LYS A 233 15.25 -9.19 6.76
C LYS A 233 13.98 -9.24 7.61
N LEU A 234 12.85 -8.87 7.01
CA LEU A 234 11.54 -8.92 7.65
C LEU A 234 11.03 -10.37 7.75
N ASP A 235 10.37 -10.69 8.87
CA ASP A 235 9.56 -11.90 8.95
C ASP A 235 8.15 -11.67 8.37
N GLN A 236 7.31 -12.72 8.36
CA GLN A 236 5.95 -12.62 7.83
C GLN A 236 5.06 -11.67 8.65
N ASN A 237 5.26 -11.61 9.96
CA ASN A 237 4.51 -10.71 10.84
C ASN A 237 4.89 -9.26 10.56
N ASP A 238 6.19 -8.99 10.48
CA ASP A 238 6.74 -7.66 10.18
C ASP A 238 6.29 -7.19 8.78
N SER A 239 6.24 -8.11 7.81
CA SER A 239 5.78 -7.80 6.44
C SER A 239 4.30 -7.38 6.41
N ILE A 240 3.45 -8.02 7.21
CA ILE A 240 2.02 -7.65 7.32
C ILE A 240 1.89 -6.31 8.05
N GLU A 241 2.66 -6.08 9.10
CA GLU A 241 2.66 -4.81 9.85
C GLU A 241 3.13 -3.64 8.98
N LYS A 242 4.19 -3.82 8.18
CA LYS A 242 4.64 -2.86 7.18
C LYS A 242 3.50 -2.51 6.21
N ASN A 243 2.82 -3.52 5.67
CA ASN A 243 1.71 -3.32 4.75
C ASN A 243 0.51 -2.59 5.38
N MET A 244 0.25 -2.82 6.67
CA MET A 244 -0.76 -2.07 7.43
C MET A 244 -0.41 -0.57 7.51
N ILE A 245 0.85 -0.26 7.84
CA ILE A 245 1.33 1.13 7.90
C ILE A 245 1.26 1.80 6.52
N LEU A 246 1.63 1.09 5.46
CA LEU A 246 1.50 1.57 4.08
C LEU A 246 0.04 1.92 3.72
N LEU A 247 -0.94 1.11 4.16
CA LEU A 247 -2.36 1.44 3.95
C LEU A 247 -2.76 2.70 4.72
N ASN A 248 -2.33 2.84 5.98
CA ASN A 248 -2.61 4.04 6.77
C ASN A 248 -2.09 5.31 6.08
N LEU A 249 -0.85 5.28 5.60
CA LEU A 249 -0.26 6.36 4.80
C LEU A 249 -1.05 6.60 3.51
N SER A 250 -1.43 5.54 2.80
CA SER A 250 -2.19 5.64 1.56
C SER A 250 -3.55 6.31 1.72
N ARG A 251 -4.22 6.16 2.88
CA ARG A 251 -5.51 6.80 3.14
C ARG A 251 -5.42 8.32 3.23
N LYS A 252 -4.25 8.86 3.55
CA LYS A 252 -3.99 10.31 3.60
C LYS A 252 -3.45 10.83 2.26
N LEU A 253 -2.68 10.02 1.52
CA LEU A 253 -1.97 10.43 0.30
C LEU A 253 -2.70 10.12 -1.01
N PHE A 254 -3.51 9.06 -1.06
CA PHE A 254 -4.04 8.47 -2.30
C PHE A 254 -5.55 8.25 -2.28
N THR A 255 -6.31 9.11 -1.60
CA THR A 255 -7.77 8.97 -1.43
C THR A 255 -8.55 8.69 -2.73
N HIS A 256 -8.15 9.34 -3.84
CA HIS A 256 -8.79 9.19 -5.15
C HIS A 256 -8.22 8.03 -5.99
N SER A 257 -6.94 7.69 -5.81
CA SER A 257 -6.25 6.65 -6.57
C SER A 257 -6.41 5.26 -5.95
N LEU A 258 -6.58 5.19 -4.64
CA LEU A 258 -6.89 3.99 -3.88
C LEU A 258 -8.21 4.22 -3.12
N PRO A 259 -9.36 4.02 -3.78
CA PRO A 259 -10.67 4.27 -3.19
C PRO A 259 -10.90 3.47 -1.91
N LEU A 260 -11.81 3.96 -1.05
CA LEU A 260 -12.11 3.34 0.24
C LEU A 260 -12.46 1.84 0.13
N ILE A 261 -13.24 1.47 -0.89
CA ILE A 261 -13.64 0.09 -1.15
C ILE A 261 -12.43 -0.81 -1.39
N VAL A 262 -11.43 -0.32 -2.13
CA VAL A 262 -10.20 -1.08 -2.43
C VAL A 262 -9.33 -1.16 -1.18
N ALA A 263 -9.22 -0.06 -0.43
CA ALA A 263 -8.52 -0.08 0.86
C ALA A 263 -9.14 -1.10 1.83
N GLU A 264 -10.47 -1.17 1.94
CA GLU A 264 -11.18 -2.18 2.74
C GLU A 264 -10.79 -3.61 2.33
N GLN A 265 -10.71 -3.88 1.02
CA GLN A 265 -10.28 -5.19 0.52
C GLN A 265 -8.83 -5.50 0.91
N CYS A 266 -7.92 -4.53 0.83
CA CYS A 266 -6.53 -4.70 1.27
C CYS A 266 -6.45 -5.01 2.77
N TYR A 267 -7.21 -4.31 3.63
CA TYR A 267 -7.26 -4.65 5.07
C TYR A 267 -7.86 -6.04 5.31
N GLN A 268 -8.91 -6.43 4.57
CA GLN A 268 -9.47 -7.78 4.67
C GLN A 268 -8.45 -8.85 4.28
N LYS A 269 -7.61 -8.60 3.27
CA LYS A 269 -6.48 -9.47 2.93
C LYS A 269 -5.50 -9.58 4.11
N LEU A 270 -5.03 -8.45 4.65
CA LEU A 270 -4.08 -8.47 5.78
C LEU A 270 -4.65 -9.18 7.02
N LEU A 271 -5.94 -8.99 7.32
CA LEU A 271 -6.62 -9.71 8.39
C LEU A 271 -6.62 -11.23 8.13
N ASN A 272 -6.91 -11.66 6.90
CA ASN A 272 -6.90 -13.08 6.54
C ASN A 272 -5.48 -13.67 6.57
N ASP A 273 -4.48 -12.94 6.10
CA ASP A 273 -3.08 -13.36 6.14
C ASP A 273 -2.58 -13.49 7.59
N THR A 274 -2.98 -12.57 8.47
CA THR A 274 -2.66 -12.65 9.91
C THR A 274 -3.35 -13.84 10.57
N ARG A 275 -4.62 -14.11 10.25
CA ARG A 275 -5.33 -15.31 10.75
C ARG A 275 -4.66 -16.61 10.30
N ARG A 276 -4.20 -16.68 9.05
CA ARG A 276 -3.43 -17.83 8.53
C ARG A 276 -2.12 -17.96 9.30
N LEU A 277 -1.39 -16.87 9.48
CA LEU A 277 -0.14 -16.83 10.24
C LEU A 277 -0.31 -17.34 11.68
N ILE A 278 -1.39 -16.95 12.37
CA ILE A 278 -1.70 -17.43 13.73
C ILE A 278 -1.90 -18.95 13.76
N VAL A 279 -2.60 -19.51 12.77
CA VAL A 279 -2.91 -20.94 12.69
C VAL A 279 -1.67 -21.76 12.32
N ASP A 280 -0.83 -21.25 11.43
CA ASP A 280 0.35 -21.96 10.93
C ASP A 280 1.52 -21.89 11.92
N THR A 281 1.53 -20.89 12.81
CA THR A 281 2.59 -20.69 13.80
C THR A 281 2.49 -21.68 14.96
N ARG A 282 3.51 -22.53 15.11
CA ARG A 282 3.62 -23.48 16.24
C ARG A 282 4.26 -22.89 17.50
N VAL A 283 5.00 -21.79 17.35
CA VAL A 283 5.74 -21.17 18.46
C VAL A 283 4.84 -20.16 19.18
N ALA A 284 4.49 -20.44 20.43
CA ALA A 284 3.57 -19.63 21.24
C ALA A 284 3.93 -18.13 21.22
N ARG A 285 5.20 -17.77 21.43
CA ARG A 285 5.64 -16.37 21.42
C ARG A 285 5.38 -15.67 20.07
N LYS A 286 5.56 -16.37 18.94
CA LYS A 286 5.29 -15.82 17.60
C LYS A 286 3.79 -15.75 17.33
N GLN A 287 3.02 -16.72 17.85
CA GLN A 287 1.57 -16.72 17.75
C GLN A 287 0.94 -15.56 18.54
N GLU A 288 1.45 -15.25 19.73
CA GLU A 288 1.03 -14.06 20.50
C GLU A 288 1.38 -12.75 19.79
N LYS A 289 2.54 -12.67 19.12
CA LYS A 289 2.88 -11.51 18.29
C LYS A 289 1.89 -11.34 17.12
N ALA A 290 1.61 -12.41 16.39
CA ALA A 290 0.63 -12.39 15.30
C ALA A 290 -0.79 -12.07 15.80
N TYR A 291 -1.15 -12.54 17.00
CA TYR A 291 -2.40 -12.16 17.66
C TYR A 291 -2.45 -10.67 18.01
N SER A 292 -1.35 -10.11 18.53
CA SER A 292 -1.25 -8.67 18.81
C SER A 292 -1.42 -7.85 17.53
N LEU A 293 -0.78 -8.27 16.43
CA LEU A 293 -0.95 -7.65 15.11
C LEU A 293 -2.39 -7.77 14.59
N LEU A 294 -3.05 -8.90 14.79
CA LEU A 294 -4.46 -9.07 14.43
C LEU A 294 -5.35 -8.07 15.16
N ILE A 295 -5.15 -7.87 16.47
CA ILE A 295 -5.91 -6.88 17.25
C ILE A 295 -5.68 -5.46 16.73
N MET A 296 -4.43 -5.11 16.40
CA MET A 296 -4.12 -3.82 15.77
C MET A 296 -4.83 -3.66 14.43
N LEU A 297 -4.76 -4.66 13.54
CA LEU A 297 -5.45 -4.64 12.24
C LEU A 297 -6.97 -4.50 12.38
N ILE A 298 -7.57 -5.17 13.37
CA ILE A 298 -9.02 -5.04 13.65
C ILE A 298 -9.37 -3.62 14.09
N GLU A 299 -8.50 -2.97 14.87
CA GLU A 299 -8.67 -1.58 15.29
C GLU A 299 -8.52 -0.62 14.11
N GLU A 300 -7.46 -0.75 13.32
CA GLU A 300 -7.24 0.07 12.11
C GLU A 300 -8.42 -0.05 11.15
N TYR A 301 -8.86 -1.28 10.87
CA TYR A 301 -9.97 -1.53 9.95
C TYR A 301 -11.31 -1.02 10.50
N ASN A 302 -11.72 -1.45 11.70
CA ASN A 302 -13.06 -1.13 12.19
C ASN A 302 -13.16 0.28 12.77
N VAL A 303 -12.14 0.78 13.45
CA VAL A 303 -12.22 2.07 14.16
C VAL A 303 -11.71 3.20 13.28
N LYS A 304 -10.55 3.05 12.63
CA LYS A 304 -9.98 4.16 11.84
C LYS A 304 -10.54 4.24 10.43
N LEU A 305 -10.68 3.10 9.75
CA LEU A 305 -11.17 3.08 8.37
C LEU A 305 -12.71 3.16 8.30
N LEU A 306 -13.42 2.16 8.87
CA LEU A 306 -14.89 2.05 8.72
C LEU A 306 -15.67 3.18 9.41
N SER A 307 -15.08 3.91 10.37
CA SER A 307 -15.73 5.10 10.96
C SER A 307 -15.91 6.23 9.95
N THR A 308 -15.06 6.28 8.92
CA THR A 308 -15.16 7.26 7.83
C THR A 308 -16.11 6.79 6.71
N LYS A 309 -16.65 5.57 6.80
CA LYS A 309 -17.48 4.97 5.75
C LYS A 309 -18.91 5.52 5.77
N ILE A 310 -19.24 6.28 4.74
CA ILE A 310 -20.57 6.89 4.55
C ILE A 310 -21.55 5.90 3.91
N TYR A 311 -21.12 5.22 2.84
CA TYR A 311 -21.96 4.33 2.05
C TYR A 311 -21.80 2.87 2.46
N TRP A 312 -22.93 2.16 2.60
CA TRP A 312 -23.00 0.75 2.96
C TRP A 312 -23.95 0.04 2.01
N ASP A 313 -23.48 -0.99 1.32
CA ASP A 313 -24.30 -1.75 0.36
C ASP A 313 -25.54 -2.40 1.01
N LYS A 314 -25.39 -2.81 2.28
CA LYS A 314 -26.44 -3.46 3.06
C LYS A 314 -26.77 -2.64 4.30
N PRO A 315 -28.04 -2.22 4.49
CA PRO A 315 -28.47 -1.50 5.69
C PRO A 315 -28.18 -2.27 6.99
N THR A 316 -28.34 -3.61 6.96
CA THR A 316 -28.06 -4.48 8.12
C THR A 316 -26.60 -4.42 8.54
N ALA A 317 -25.65 -4.43 7.59
CA ALA A 317 -24.22 -4.33 7.90
C ALA A 317 -23.88 -2.98 8.55
N ARG A 318 -24.58 -1.90 8.14
CA ARG A 318 -24.43 -0.59 8.75
C ARG A 318 -24.94 -0.56 10.19
N GLU A 319 -26.06 -1.22 10.48
CA GLU A 319 -26.62 -1.32 11.83
C GLU A 319 -25.71 -2.14 12.75
N GLU A 320 -25.25 -3.31 12.28
CA GLU A 320 -24.28 -4.16 12.99
C GLU A 320 -23.01 -3.36 13.36
N TYR A 321 -22.49 -2.56 12.41
CA TYR A 321 -21.34 -1.70 12.65
C TYR A 321 -21.63 -0.58 13.65
N LYS A 322 -22.80 0.07 13.58
CA LYS A 322 -23.19 1.12 14.54
C LYS A 322 -23.25 0.58 15.97
N ASP A 323 -23.79 -0.61 16.15
CA ASP A 323 -23.87 -1.24 17.47
C ASP A 323 -22.49 -1.61 18.00
N PHE A 324 -21.61 -2.13 17.14
CA PHE A 324 -20.21 -2.34 17.47
C PHE A 324 -19.51 -1.04 17.88
N TYR A 325 -19.69 0.03 17.10
CA TYR A 325 -19.02 1.31 17.34
C TYR A 325 -19.49 1.97 18.65
N LYS A 326 -20.79 1.88 18.99
CA LYS A 326 -21.33 2.34 20.28
C LYS A 326 -20.73 1.59 21.47
N GLN A 327 -20.60 0.26 21.36
CA GLN A 327 -19.94 -0.56 22.38
C GLN A 327 -18.48 -0.15 22.55
N TYR A 328 -17.76 0.03 21.43
CA TYR A 328 -16.38 0.50 21.43
C TYR A 328 -16.23 1.87 22.11
N GLN A 329 -17.08 2.84 21.77
CA GLN A 329 -17.08 4.18 22.40
C GLN A 329 -17.34 4.13 23.91
N THR A 330 -18.16 3.17 24.36
CA THR A 330 -18.43 2.98 25.79
C THR A 330 -17.20 2.45 26.51
N ILE A 331 -16.51 1.48 25.93
CA ILE A 331 -15.24 0.93 26.43
C ILE A 331 -14.15 2.02 26.43
N GLN A 332 -14.09 2.84 25.37
CA GLN A 332 -13.10 3.92 25.24
C GLN A 332 -13.13 4.93 26.40
N LYS A 333 -14.30 5.20 26.98
CA LYS A 333 -14.45 6.10 28.16
C LYS A 333 -13.75 5.57 29.41
N ASN A 334 -13.48 4.28 29.48
CA ASN A 334 -12.81 3.64 30.62
C ASN A 334 -11.28 3.61 30.48
N LYS A 335 -10.73 4.06 29.34
CA LYS A 335 -9.29 4.03 29.05
C LYS A 335 -8.43 4.69 30.14
N ASP A 336 -8.87 5.85 30.64
CA ASP A 336 -8.12 6.64 31.63
C ASP A 336 -8.39 6.19 33.08
N LYS A 337 -9.45 5.40 33.31
CA LYS A 337 -9.85 4.91 34.64
C LYS A 337 -9.20 3.58 34.98
N ASN A 338 -9.20 2.64 34.04
CA ASN A 338 -8.56 1.34 34.20
C ASN A 338 -8.08 0.82 32.83
N TYR A 339 -6.80 0.99 32.56
CA TYR A 339 -6.18 0.61 31.29
C TYR A 339 -6.18 -0.91 31.04
N ILE A 340 -6.07 -1.71 32.11
CA ILE A 340 -6.02 -3.18 32.02
C ILE A 340 -7.39 -3.70 31.59
N ASP A 341 -8.45 -3.26 32.26
CA ASP A 341 -9.82 -3.63 31.91
C ASP A 341 -10.22 -3.11 30.53
N TYR A 342 -9.83 -1.88 30.20
CA TYR A 342 -10.02 -1.33 28.86
C TYR A 342 -9.41 -2.22 27.77
N THR A 343 -8.16 -2.66 27.96
CA THR A 343 -7.46 -3.50 26.98
C THR A 343 -8.13 -4.86 26.83
N ARG A 344 -8.54 -5.47 27.96
CA ARG A 344 -9.27 -6.75 27.98
C ARG A 344 -10.62 -6.64 27.28
N ASP A 345 -11.44 -5.67 27.67
CA ASP A 345 -12.78 -5.47 27.09
C ASP A 345 -12.72 -5.14 25.59
N LYS A 346 -11.71 -4.36 25.17
CA LYS A 346 -11.46 -4.06 23.76
C LYS A 346 -11.17 -5.35 22.97
N GLN A 347 -10.27 -6.20 23.46
CA GLN A 347 -9.95 -7.48 22.81
C GLN A 347 -11.18 -8.38 22.73
N VAL A 348 -11.97 -8.47 23.81
CA VAL A 348 -13.21 -9.25 23.84
C VAL A 348 -14.22 -8.76 22.81
N LEU A 349 -14.46 -7.45 22.72
CA LEU A 349 -15.37 -6.87 21.74
C LEU A 349 -14.93 -7.19 20.29
N PHE A 350 -13.65 -7.00 20.02
CA PHE A 350 -13.05 -7.23 18.70
C PHE A 350 -13.17 -8.69 18.29
N LEU A 351 -12.77 -9.62 19.17
CA LEU A 351 -12.87 -11.05 18.91
C LEU A 351 -14.31 -11.51 18.74
N ARG A 352 -15.25 -11.05 19.59
CA ARG A 352 -16.67 -11.43 19.47
C ARG A 352 -17.29 -10.94 18.17
N SER A 353 -16.99 -9.70 17.76
CA SER A 353 -17.46 -9.13 16.50
C SER A 353 -16.93 -9.92 15.31
N ASP A 354 -15.63 -10.17 15.29
CA ASP A 354 -15.00 -10.91 14.20
C ASP A 354 -15.46 -12.37 14.14
N LEU A 355 -15.63 -13.02 15.30
CA LEU A 355 -16.14 -14.39 15.41
C LEU A 355 -17.55 -14.55 14.80
N LYS A 356 -18.44 -13.55 14.94
CA LYS A 356 -19.76 -13.57 14.29
C LYS A 356 -19.64 -13.65 12.77
N ASN A 357 -18.65 -12.97 12.19
CA ASN A 357 -18.39 -13.03 10.75
C ASN A 357 -17.75 -14.34 10.33
N LEU A 358 -16.77 -14.85 11.08
CA LEU A 358 -16.10 -16.13 10.77
C LEU A 358 -17.06 -17.33 10.84
N ARG A 359 -18.06 -17.30 11.74
CA ARG A 359 -19.08 -18.34 11.87
C ARG A 359 -20.01 -18.46 10.66
N LYS A 360 -20.02 -17.50 9.72
CA LYS A 360 -20.76 -17.62 8.46
C LYS A 360 -20.17 -18.72 7.56
N ASP A 361 -18.88 -19.04 7.71
CA ASP A 361 -18.19 -20.10 6.98
C ASP A 361 -17.31 -20.95 7.94
N VAL A 362 -18.00 -21.73 8.79
CA VAL A 362 -17.38 -22.48 9.88
C VAL A 362 -16.30 -23.44 9.38
N ASN A 363 -16.53 -24.12 8.26
CA ASN A 363 -15.61 -25.13 7.74
C ASN A 363 -14.27 -24.51 7.33
N LYS A 364 -14.31 -23.34 6.68
CA LYS A 364 -13.10 -22.64 6.25
C LYS A 364 -12.28 -22.09 7.41
N TYR A 365 -12.96 -21.55 8.44
CA TYR A 365 -12.31 -20.85 9.54
C TYR A 365 -12.25 -21.65 10.85
N TYR A 366 -12.52 -22.95 10.85
CA TYR A 366 -12.62 -23.77 12.06
C TYR A 366 -11.45 -23.60 13.04
N LYS A 367 -10.20 -23.63 12.53
CA LYS A 367 -8.99 -23.46 13.36
C LYS A 367 -8.89 -22.07 13.97
N VAL A 368 -9.27 -21.03 13.22
CA VAL A 368 -9.28 -19.64 13.70
C VAL A 368 -10.36 -19.45 14.74
N ILE A 369 -11.56 -20.01 14.50
CA ILE A 369 -12.69 -20.01 15.43
C ILE A 369 -12.28 -20.67 16.76
N GLN A 370 -11.62 -21.83 16.68
CA GLN A 370 -11.13 -22.53 17.86
C GLN A 370 -10.13 -21.66 18.65
N PHE A 371 -9.15 -21.06 17.96
CA PHE A 371 -8.19 -20.14 18.58
C PHE A 371 -8.89 -18.95 19.27
N TYR A 372 -9.87 -18.31 18.62
CA TYR A 372 -10.62 -17.20 19.20
C TYR A 372 -11.42 -17.63 20.44
N CYS A 373 -12.06 -18.79 20.40
CA CYS A 373 -12.78 -19.33 21.57
C CYS A 373 -11.82 -19.56 22.74
N THR A 374 -10.63 -20.14 22.50
CA THR A 374 -9.61 -20.31 23.53
C THR A 374 -9.17 -18.97 24.11
N LYS A 375 -8.89 -17.96 23.27
CA LYS A 375 -8.54 -16.61 23.72
C LYS A 375 -9.66 -15.94 24.52
N LEU A 376 -10.93 -16.13 24.13
CA LEU A 376 -12.07 -15.62 24.88
C LEU A 376 -12.25 -16.31 26.24
N VAL A 377 -11.84 -17.57 26.38
CA VAL A 377 -11.77 -18.27 27.68
C VAL A 377 -10.64 -17.69 28.53
N GLU A 378 -9.46 -17.46 27.96
CA GLU A 378 -8.32 -16.83 28.65
C GLU A 378 -8.64 -15.41 29.14
N LEU A 379 -9.50 -14.68 28.44
CA LEU A 379 -9.95 -13.33 28.81
C LEU A 379 -11.19 -13.32 29.76
N ASP A 380 -11.58 -14.47 30.30
CA ASP A 380 -12.77 -14.68 31.15
C ASP A 380 -14.10 -14.26 30.50
N ALA A 381 -14.15 -14.19 29.16
CA ALA A 381 -15.31 -13.76 28.39
C ALA A 381 -16.16 -14.94 27.87
N MET A 382 -15.68 -16.18 28.02
CA MET A 382 -16.37 -17.41 27.63
C MET A 382 -16.04 -18.54 28.62
N LYS A 383 -17.03 -19.39 28.94
CA LYS A 383 -16.81 -20.56 29.80
C LYS A 383 -16.42 -21.77 28.95
N ASN A 384 -15.40 -22.50 29.38
CA ASN A 384 -15.06 -23.80 28.80
C ASN A 384 -15.93 -24.89 29.45
N LEU A 385 -16.91 -25.41 28.70
CA LEU A 385 -17.73 -26.52 29.15
C LEU A 385 -16.99 -27.83 28.85
N LYS A 386 -16.71 -28.63 29.88
CA LYS A 386 -16.12 -29.97 29.69
C LYS A 386 -17.10 -30.82 28.88
N ASN A 387 -16.59 -31.50 27.86
CA ASN A 387 -17.36 -32.45 27.05
C ASN A 387 -17.52 -33.78 27.82
N SER A 388 -18.05 -33.72 29.03
CA SER A 388 -18.24 -34.86 29.94
C SER A 388 -19.61 -35.52 29.79
N PHE A 389 -20.45 -35.02 28.88
CA PHE A 389 -21.79 -35.56 28.66
C PHE A 389 -21.75 -36.50 27.45
N ILE A 390 -21.75 -37.81 27.74
CA ILE A 390 -22.05 -38.83 26.74
C ILE A 390 -23.57 -38.89 26.68
N SER A 391 -24.13 -38.62 25.51
CA SER A 391 -25.54 -38.85 25.30
C SER A 391 -25.76 -40.37 25.18
N GLU A 392 -26.46 -40.95 26.16
CA GLU A 392 -26.86 -42.36 26.14
C GLU A 392 -28.23 -42.47 25.47
N GLY A 393 -28.30 -43.20 24.36
CA GLY A 393 -29.56 -43.40 23.63
C GLY A 393 -29.38 -44.12 22.30
N ASN A 394 -30.44 -44.78 21.82
CA ASN A 394 -30.48 -45.38 20.48
C ASN A 394 -30.68 -44.27 19.43
N TYR A 395 -29.59 -43.79 18.84
CA TYR A 395 -29.65 -42.81 17.74
C TYR A 395 -30.20 -43.47 16.48
N THR A 396 -31.47 -43.19 16.18
CA THR A 396 -32.02 -43.52 14.87
C THR A 396 -31.65 -42.41 13.90
N LYS A 397 -31.14 -42.79 12.72
CA LYS A 397 -30.88 -41.85 11.63
C LYS A 397 -32.22 -41.25 11.21
N GLY A 398 -32.44 -39.97 11.52
CA GLY A 398 -33.64 -39.26 11.10
C GLY A 398 -33.86 -39.46 9.59
N ALA A 399 -35.09 -39.75 9.20
CA ALA A 399 -35.43 -39.94 7.78
C ALA A 399 -34.89 -38.76 6.98
N LYS A 400 -34.15 -39.06 5.91
CA LYS A 400 -33.76 -38.03 4.93
C LYS A 400 -35.06 -37.40 4.44
N THR A 401 -35.40 -36.21 4.94
CA THR A 401 -36.33 -35.35 4.21
C THR A 401 -35.63 -35.04 2.90
N GLU A 402 -36.06 -35.71 1.84
CA GLU A 402 -35.71 -35.30 0.49
C GLU A 402 -36.04 -33.82 0.38
N LYS A 403 -35.01 -32.97 0.37
CA LYS A 403 -35.18 -31.60 -0.11
C LYS A 403 -35.77 -31.76 -1.51
N LYS A 404 -37.07 -31.47 -1.66
CA LYS A 404 -37.76 -31.43 -2.97
C LYS A 404 -36.86 -30.65 -3.92
N LYS A 405 -36.18 -31.36 -4.83
CA LYS A 405 -35.52 -30.74 -5.98
C LYS A 405 -36.63 -29.96 -6.69
N ARG A 406 -36.55 -28.63 -6.70
CA ARG A 406 -37.41 -27.79 -7.54
C ARG A 406 -37.20 -28.28 -8.98
N GLY A 407 -38.18 -29.02 -9.49
CA GLY A 407 -38.13 -29.61 -10.82
C GLY A 407 -37.98 -28.50 -11.87
N ARG A 408 -36.97 -28.66 -12.73
CA ARG A 408 -36.88 -27.96 -14.02
C ARG A 408 -38.19 -28.22 -14.77
N ARG A 409 -38.94 -27.17 -15.13
CA ARG A 409 -40.09 -27.28 -16.03
C ARG A 409 -39.62 -27.92 -17.34
N LYS A 410 -40.17 -29.08 -17.71
CA LYS A 410 -40.04 -29.63 -19.06
C LYS A 410 -40.83 -28.73 -20.02
N LYS A 411 -40.22 -28.36 -21.15
CA LYS A 411 -40.90 -27.74 -22.29
C LYS A 411 -41.96 -28.73 -22.80
N VAL A 412 -43.20 -28.28 -22.87
CA VAL A 412 -44.25 -28.96 -23.61
C VAL A 412 -43.99 -28.68 -25.09
N VAL A 413 -43.77 -29.75 -25.86
CA VAL A 413 -43.88 -29.73 -27.33
C VAL A 413 -45.31 -30.18 -27.58
N ASN A 414 -46.14 -29.30 -28.14
CA ASN A 414 -47.44 -29.69 -28.68
C ASN A 414 -47.21 -30.20 -30.10
N GLU A 415 -47.74 -31.38 -30.40
CA GLU A 415 -48.17 -31.75 -31.75
C GLU A 415 -49.42 -30.94 -32.13
#